data_AF-A0A1C6CED5-F1
#
_entry.id   AF-A0A1C6CED5-F1
#
_cell.length_a   1.000
_cell.length_b   1.000
_cell.length_c   1.000
_cell.angle_alpha   90.00
_cell.angle_beta   90.00
_cell.angle_gamma   90.00
#
_symmetry.space_group_name_H-M   'P 1'
#
loop_
_entity.id
_entity.type
_entity.pdbx_description
1 polymer ?
#
loop_
_entity_poly.entity_id
_entity_poly.type
_entity_poly.pdbx_seq_one_letter_code
_entity_poly.pdbx_strand_id
1 'polypeptide(L)'
;MFPMVTNVEDWDAAMRVVERCREHLRERGVAFNEDTKFGVMLSVPAACLTAEEFVEHGVDFLVVGTNDLTQYTHAADRELASAEHYYRPASKAMKKLITMVLDAAKVRNVPVTICGLAVGNPANTVQYLQLGLRSFSVSPQNLLNVKKALLEAET
;
A
#
# COMPACT_ATOMS: atom_id res chain seq x y z
N MET A 1 5.99 3.05 -8.23
CA MET A 1 5.64 3.33 -6.81
C MET A 1 6.91 3.31 -5.98
N PHE A 2 6.98 4.09 -4.89
CA PHE A 2 8.14 4.12 -4.00
C PHE A 2 7.86 3.35 -2.70
N PRO A 3 8.68 2.33 -2.36
CA PRO A 3 8.55 1.60 -1.11
C PRO A 3 9.23 2.35 0.05
N MET A 4 8.92 1.92 1.29
CA MET A 4 9.60 2.38 2.50
C MET A 4 9.57 3.90 2.73
N VAL A 5 8.60 4.61 2.14
CA VAL A 5 8.39 6.02 2.47
C VAL A 5 7.91 6.15 3.90
N THR A 6 8.41 7.18 4.58
CA THR A 6 8.06 7.47 5.97
C THR A 6 7.30 8.78 6.12
N ASN A 7 7.58 9.74 5.23
CA ASN A 7 6.99 11.07 5.19
C ASN A 7 6.94 11.60 3.74
N VAL A 8 6.43 12.81 3.56
CA VAL A 8 6.29 13.43 2.24
C VAL A 8 7.63 13.89 1.65
N GLU A 9 8.64 14.14 2.47
CA GLU A 9 9.99 14.49 2.01
C GLU A 9 10.64 13.34 1.24
N ASP A 10 10.39 12.08 1.63
CA ASP A 10 10.81 10.89 0.88
C ASP A 10 10.17 10.84 -0.51
N TRP A 11 8.88 11.20 -0.61
CA TRP A 11 8.17 11.30 -1.88
C TRP A 11 8.79 12.39 -2.77
N ASP A 12 9.02 13.58 -2.23
CA ASP A 12 9.62 14.68 -2.98
C ASP A 12 11.04 14.33 -3.46
N ALA A 13 11.83 13.66 -2.61
CA ALA A 13 13.16 13.18 -2.99
C ALA A 13 13.10 12.19 -4.15
N ALA A 14 12.17 11.24 -4.11
CA ALA A 14 11.98 10.26 -5.16
C ALA A 14 11.50 10.92 -6.47
N MET A 15 10.56 11.86 -6.40
CA MET A 15 10.04 12.57 -7.57
C MET A 15 11.07 13.50 -8.22
N ARG A 16 11.99 14.10 -7.44
CA ARG A 16 13.15 14.83 -8.00
C ARG A 16 14.04 13.93 -8.86
N VAL A 17 14.24 12.68 -8.46
CA VAL A 17 15.00 11.70 -9.26
C VAL A 17 14.23 11.34 -10.53
N VAL A 18 12.91 11.17 -10.45
CA VAL A 18 12.07 10.92 -11.63
C VAL A 18 12.18 12.06 -12.63
N GLU A 19 12.06 13.32 -12.20
CA GLU A 19 12.10 14.45 -13.13
C GLU A 19 13.49 14.58 -13.79
N ARG A 20 14.56 14.39 -13.02
CA ARG A 20 15.91 14.32 -13.58
C ARG A 20 16.04 13.21 -14.63
N CYS A 21 15.42 12.05 -14.42
CA CYS A 21 15.41 10.98 -15.43
C CYS A 21 14.61 11.39 -16.69
N ARG A 22 13.48 12.07 -16.54
CA ARG A 22 12.69 12.59 -17.67
C ARG A 22 13.50 13.61 -18.48
N GLU A 23 14.17 14.55 -17.82
CA GLU A 23 15.05 15.53 -18.46
C GLU A 23 16.11 14.84 -19.33
N HIS A 24 16.84 13.86 -18.79
CA HIS A 24 17.84 13.12 -19.57
C HIS A 24 17.25 12.36 -20.77
N LEU A 25 16.02 11.83 -20.64
CA LEU A 25 15.35 11.16 -21.76
C LEU A 25 14.98 12.17 -22.85
N ARG A 26 14.48 13.37 -22.47
CA ARG A 26 14.19 14.47 -23.40
C ARG A 26 15.46 14.93 -24.13
N GLU A 27 16.56 15.14 -23.40
CA GLU A 27 17.86 15.55 -23.98
C GLU A 27 18.40 14.53 -24.99
N ARG A 28 18.18 13.23 -24.74
CA ARG A 28 18.60 12.15 -25.63
C ARG A 28 17.63 11.89 -26.79
N GLY A 29 16.50 12.61 -26.84
CA GLY A 29 15.44 12.37 -27.83
C GLY A 29 14.78 10.98 -27.70
N VAL A 30 14.82 10.37 -26.51
CA VAL A 30 14.21 9.06 -26.25
C VAL A 30 12.76 9.28 -25.84
N ALA A 31 11.81 8.73 -26.61
CA ALA A 31 10.40 8.81 -26.28
C ALA A 31 10.07 8.04 -24.99
N PHE A 32 9.22 8.64 -24.15
CA PHE A 32 8.66 8.01 -22.96
C PHE A 32 7.24 8.55 -22.70
N ASN A 33 6.49 7.87 -21.83
CA ASN A 33 5.18 8.35 -21.40
C ASN A 33 5.32 9.45 -20.33
N GLU A 34 5.05 10.71 -20.68
CA GLU A 34 5.09 11.84 -19.75
C GLU A 34 4.09 11.65 -18.59
N ASP A 35 2.93 11.05 -18.88
CA ASP A 35 1.84 10.81 -17.93
C ASP A 35 2.01 9.54 -17.08
N THR A 36 3.23 9.00 -17.01
CA THR A 36 3.55 7.87 -16.13
C THR A 36 3.14 8.19 -14.70
N LYS A 37 2.33 7.30 -14.12
CA LYS A 37 1.73 7.46 -12.80
C LYS A 37 2.67 7.02 -11.69
N PHE A 38 2.74 7.81 -10.63
CA PHE A 38 3.56 7.55 -9.45
C PHE A 38 2.71 7.53 -8.20
N GLY A 39 3.06 6.61 -7.31
CA GLY A 39 2.37 6.40 -6.05
C GLY A 39 3.33 5.90 -5.00
N VAL A 40 2.85 5.73 -3.78
CA VAL A 40 3.67 5.27 -2.66
C VAL A 40 3.14 3.97 -2.07
N MET A 41 4.06 3.17 -1.54
CA MET A 41 3.70 2.01 -0.72
C MET A 41 3.78 2.36 0.76
N LEU A 42 2.63 2.45 1.39
CA LEU A 42 2.45 2.64 2.83
C LEU A 42 2.74 1.32 3.55
N SER A 43 4.01 1.16 3.91
CA SER A 43 4.60 0.00 4.57
C SER A 43 5.15 0.35 5.96
N VAL A 44 5.16 1.64 6.32
CA VAL A 44 5.64 2.17 7.60
C VAL A 44 4.47 2.83 8.32
N PRO A 45 4.27 2.59 9.63
CA PRO A 45 3.16 3.17 10.38
C PRO A 45 3.12 4.70 10.33
N ALA A 46 4.29 5.36 10.34
CA ALA A 46 4.40 6.81 10.21
C ALA A 46 3.69 7.33 8.95
N ALA A 47 3.97 6.73 7.78
CA ALA A 47 3.34 7.12 6.53
C ALA A 47 1.83 6.82 6.46
N CYS A 48 1.35 5.81 7.20
CA CYS A 48 -0.09 5.58 7.33
C CYS A 48 -0.78 6.61 8.24
N LEU A 49 -0.06 7.13 9.25
CA LEU A 49 -0.59 8.12 10.18
C LEU A 49 -0.72 9.52 9.54
N THR A 50 0.08 9.81 8.52
CA THR A 50 0.10 11.08 7.77
C THR A 50 -0.28 10.88 6.29
N ALA A 51 -1.13 9.90 5.99
CA ALA A 51 -1.50 9.54 4.62
C ALA A 51 -2.12 10.70 3.83
N GLU A 52 -2.77 11.64 4.51
CA GLU A 52 -3.33 12.87 3.97
C GLU A 52 -2.28 13.75 3.27
N GLU A 53 -1.05 13.81 3.79
CA GLU A 53 0.02 14.64 3.23
C GLU A 53 0.39 14.14 1.82
N PHE A 54 0.52 12.82 1.64
CA PHE A 54 0.76 12.23 0.32
C PHE A 54 -0.37 12.52 -0.66
N VAL A 55 -1.62 12.42 -0.20
CA VAL A 55 -2.80 12.73 -1.01
C VAL A 55 -2.83 14.22 -1.40
N GLU A 56 -2.46 15.11 -0.48
CA GLU A 56 -2.36 16.55 -0.71
C GLU A 56 -1.30 16.92 -1.74
N HIS A 57 -0.15 16.23 -1.70
CA HIS A 57 0.95 16.35 -2.66
C HIS A 57 0.67 15.72 -4.04
N GLY A 58 -0.48 15.04 -4.20
CA GLY A 58 -0.94 14.59 -5.51
C GLY A 58 -0.35 13.27 -5.97
N VAL A 59 -0.11 12.31 -5.06
CA VAL A 59 0.16 10.93 -5.46
C VAL A 59 -1.00 10.37 -6.31
N ASP A 60 -0.67 9.62 -7.37
CA ASP A 60 -1.69 9.06 -8.27
C ASP A 60 -2.41 7.85 -7.67
N PHE A 61 -1.74 7.12 -6.76
CA PHE A 61 -2.29 5.95 -6.08
C PHE A 61 -1.52 5.60 -4.81
N LEU A 62 -2.17 4.85 -3.92
CA LEU A 62 -1.58 4.33 -2.68
C LEU A 62 -1.58 2.80 -2.68
N VAL A 63 -0.52 2.22 -2.13
CA VAL A 63 -0.43 0.76 -1.93
C VAL A 63 -0.15 0.45 -0.47
N VAL A 64 -1.04 -0.25 0.22
CA VAL A 64 -0.78 -0.74 1.58
C VAL A 64 0.03 -2.03 1.50
N GLY A 65 1.27 -1.99 2.00
CA GLY A 65 2.18 -3.14 2.07
C GLY A 65 2.04 -3.87 3.41
N THR A 66 1.20 -4.91 3.48
CA THR A 66 0.84 -5.54 4.76
C THR A 66 2.00 -6.21 5.48
N ASN A 67 3.00 -6.70 4.76
CA ASN A 67 4.11 -7.44 5.33
C ASN A 67 4.91 -6.60 6.33
N ASP A 68 5.50 -5.52 5.81
CA ASP A 68 6.36 -4.65 6.60
C ASP A 68 5.52 -3.77 7.53
N LEU A 69 4.32 -3.36 7.10
CA LEU A 69 3.42 -2.61 7.96
C LEU A 69 3.05 -3.40 9.21
N THR A 70 2.78 -4.72 9.09
CA THR A 70 2.51 -5.58 10.25
C THR A 70 3.74 -5.68 11.14
N GLN A 71 4.92 -5.91 10.55
CA GLN A 71 6.17 -6.05 11.27
C GLN A 71 6.52 -4.80 12.09
N TYR A 72 6.45 -3.61 11.47
CA TYR A 72 6.73 -2.35 12.17
C TYR A 72 5.63 -1.94 13.15
N THR A 73 4.37 -2.24 12.86
CA THR A 73 3.26 -1.94 13.79
C THR A 73 3.32 -2.77 15.06
N HIS A 74 3.69 -4.06 14.94
CA HIS A 74 3.77 -4.98 16.08
C HIS A 74 5.17 -5.13 16.67
N ALA A 75 6.17 -4.48 16.06
CA ALA A 75 7.59 -4.67 16.39
C ALA A 75 8.00 -6.17 16.43
N ALA A 76 7.51 -6.94 15.45
CA ALA A 76 7.67 -8.39 15.41
C ALA A 76 8.18 -8.85 14.04
N ASP A 77 9.39 -9.40 14.02
CA ASP A 77 9.99 -9.96 12.81
C ASP A 77 9.27 -11.25 12.39
N ARG A 78 8.78 -11.27 11.15
CA ARG A 78 8.08 -12.43 10.58
C ARG A 78 8.98 -13.64 10.34
N GLU A 79 10.29 -13.44 10.23
CA GLU A 79 11.26 -14.52 10.01
C GLU A 79 11.71 -15.15 11.34
N LEU A 80 11.41 -14.51 12.47
CA LEU A 80 11.75 -14.99 13.80
C LEU A 80 10.62 -15.84 14.38
N ALA A 81 10.80 -17.17 14.38
CA ALA A 81 9.80 -18.11 14.89
C ALA A 81 9.34 -17.82 16.34
N SER A 82 10.23 -17.34 17.21
CA SER A 82 9.86 -16.99 18.60
C SER A 82 8.96 -15.75 18.72
N ALA A 83 8.81 -14.97 17.66
CA ALA A 83 7.98 -13.76 17.60
C ALA A 83 6.70 -13.95 16.76
N GLU A 84 6.46 -15.14 16.20
CA GLU A 84 5.34 -15.41 15.29
C GLU A 84 3.98 -15.03 15.91
N HIS A 85 3.79 -15.27 17.21
CA HIS A 85 2.53 -14.95 17.88
C HIS A 85 2.26 -13.44 18.03
N TYR A 86 3.25 -12.58 17.80
CA TYR A 86 3.09 -11.12 17.76
C TYR A 86 2.77 -10.61 16.35
N TYR A 87 3.10 -11.36 15.29
CA TYR A 87 2.82 -10.97 13.91
C TYR A 87 1.32 -11.13 13.60
N ARG A 88 0.54 -10.05 13.77
CA ARG A 88 -0.93 -10.07 13.64
C ARG A 88 -1.42 -9.15 12.51
N PRO A 89 -1.45 -9.62 11.25
CA PRO A 89 -1.79 -8.76 10.10
C PRO A 89 -3.24 -8.28 10.10
N ALA A 90 -4.18 -9.01 10.72
CA ALA A 90 -5.58 -8.63 10.87
C ALA A 90 -5.92 -8.02 12.25
N SER A 91 -4.92 -7.52 12.98
CA SER A 91 -5.12 -6.90 14.30
C SER A 91 -5.97 -5.62 14.22
N LYS A 92 -6.51 -5.17 15.36
CA LYS A 92 -7.22 -3.88 15.45
C LYS A 92 -6.32 -2.70 15.03
N ALA A 93 -5.03 -2.75 15.35
CA ALA A 93 -4.07 -1.71 14.97
C ALA A 93 -3.90 -1.64 13.44
N MET A 94 -3.74 -2.79 12.78
CA MET A 94 -3.63 -2.87 11.32
C MET A 94 -4.90 -2.34 10.63
N LYS A 95 -6.07 -2.75 11.12
CA LYS A 95 -7.36 -2.26 10.59
C LYS A 95 -7.47 -0.74 10.75
N LYS A 96 -7.09 -0.18 11.90
CA LYS A 96 -7.08 1.27 12.14
C LYS A 96 -6.17 2.01 11.16
N LEU A 97 -4.93 1.55 10.97
CA LEU A 97 -4.00 2.17 10.02
C LEU A 97 -4.54 2.12 8.58
N ILE A 98 -5.11 0.99 8.16
CA ILE A 98 -5.72 0.85 6.83
C ILE A 98 -6.92 1.79 6.67
N THR A 99 -7.78 1.91 7.68
CA THR A 99 -8.91 2.84 7.66
C THR A 99 -8.45 4.29 7.54
N MET A 100 -7.41 4.70 8.27
CA MET A 100 -6.84 6.05 8.15
C MET A 100 -6.37 6.34 6.71
N VAL A 101 -5.69 5.38 6.08
CA VAL A 101 -5.27 5.50 4.68
C VAL A 101 -6.47 5.62 3.74
N LEU A 102 -7.51 4.79 3.93
CA LEU A 102 -8.72 4.83 3.10
C LEU A 102 -9.45 6.16 3.23
N ASP A 103 -9.58 6.68 4.45
CA ASP A 103 -10.24 7.94 4.74
C ASP A 103 -9.51 9.11 4.10
N ALA A 104 -8.17 9.16 4.23
CA ALA A 104 -7.34 10.17 3.56
C ALA A 104 -7.48 10.10 2.03
N ALA A 105 -7.40 8.90 1.45
CA ALA A 105 -7.50 8.70 0.01
C ALA A 105 -8.87 9.08 -0.56
N LYS A 106 -9.94 8.84 0.20
CA LYS A 106 -11.32 9.14 -0.20
C LYS A 106 -11.54 10.63 -0.45
N VAL A 107 -10.85 11.52 0.27
CA VAL A 107 -10.99 12.99 0.12
C VAL A 107 -10.73 13.44 -1.32
N ARG A 108 -9.77 12.82 -2.01
CA ARG A 108 -9.40 13.15 -3.40
C ARG A 108 -9.63 12.01 -4.38
N ASN A 109 -10.40 10.99 -4.00
CA ASN A 109 -10.66 9.79 -4.80
C ASN A 109 -9.36 9.10 -5.28
N VAL A 110 -8.32 9.10 -4.45
CA VAL A 110 -7.07 8.40 -4.76
C VAL A 110 -7.28 6.90 -4.62
N PRO A 111 -6.98 6.08 -5.65
CA PRO A 111 -7.16 4.64 -5.57
C PRO A 111 -6.17 4.02 -4.57
N VAL A 112 -6.70 3.15 -3.70
CA VAL A 112 -5.92 2.38 -2.71
C VAL A 112 -5.95 0.90 -3.07
N THR A 113 -4.77 0.31 -3.19
CA THR A 113 -4.58 -1.14 -3.36
C THR A 113 -3.92 -1.71 -2.11
N ILE A 114 -4.29 -2.91 -1.68
CA ILE A 114 -3.59 -3.64 -0.62
C ILE A 114 -2.83 -4.84 -1.19
N CYS A 115 -1.62 -5.09 -0.70
CA CYS A 115 -0.78 -6.21 -1.11
C CYS A 115 -0.05 -6.86 0.07
N GLY A 116 0.63 -7.98 -0.20
CA GLY A 116 1.41 -8.75 0.77
C GLY A 116 0.75 -10.07 1.16
N LEU A 117 1.37 -10.80 2.08
CA LEU A 117 0.97 -12.15 2.47
C LEU A 117 -0.39 -12.16 3.17
N ALA A 118 -0.75 -11.08 3.88
CA ALA A 118 -2.01 -10.99 4.60
C ALA A 118 -3.22 -11.18 3.68
N VAL A 119 -3.18 -10.63 2.47
CA VAL A 119 -4.26 -10.71 1.48
C VAL A 119 -4.24 -12.00 0.66
N GLY A 120 -3.25 -12.86 0.86
CA GLY A 120 -3.28 -14.24 0.36
C GLY A 120 -4.23 -15.14 1.15
N ASN A 121 -4.59 -14.75 2.38
CA ASN A 121 -5.56 -15.47 3.21
C ASN A 121 -6.98 -14.92 2.93
N PRO A 122 -7.93 -15.74 2.45
CA PRO A 122 -9.29 -15.30 2.13
C PRO A 122 -10.03 -14.63 3.30
N ALA A 123 -9.86 -15.11 4.53
CA ALA A 123 -10.55 -14.54 5.70
C ALA A 123 -10.05 -13.12 6.03
N ASN A 124 -8.77 -12.85 5.84
CA ASN A 124 -8.23 -11.49 5.99
C ASN A 124 -8.73 -10.58 4.86
N THR A 125 -8.72 -11.08 3.63
CA THR A 125 -9.16 -10.32 2.46
C THR A 125 -10.62 -9.90 2.55
N VAL A 126 -11.52 -10.77 3.04
CA VAL A 126 -12.93 -10.41 3.31
C VAL A 126 -13.03 -9.32 4.38
N GLN A 127 -12.26 -9.40 5.46
CA GLN A 127 -12.25 -8.35 6.48
C GLN A 127 -11.79 -7.01 5.91
N TYR A 128 -10.78 -6.99 5.05
CA TYR A 128 -10.31 -5.78 4.39
C TYR A 128 -11.33 -5.24 3.37
N LEU A 129 -12.05 -6.11 2.67
CA LEU A 129 -13.18 -5.72 1.79
C LEU A 129 -14.26 -4.97 2.58
N GLN A 130 -14.60 -5.47 3.78
CA GLN A 130 -15.56 -4.85 4.69
C GLN A 130 -15.10 -3.49 5.22
N LEU A 131 -13.79 -3.23 5.28
CA LEU A 131 -13.25 -1.89 5.61
C LEU A 131 -13.40 -0.89 4.46
N GLY A 132 -13.73 -1.33 3.24
CA GLY A 132 -13.89 -0.46 2.08
C GLY A 132 -12.82 -0.62 1.00
N LEU A 133 -11.82 -1.50 1.17
CA LEU A 133 -10.86 -1.79 0.11
C LEU A 133 -11.56 -2.43 -1.10
N ARG A 134 -11.12 -2.07 -2.30
CA ARG A 134 -11.67 -2.59 -3.56
C ARG A 134 -10.60 -3.12 -4.53
N SER A 135 -9.32 -2.88 -4.25
CA SER A 135 -8.21 -3.37 -5.06
C SER A 135 -7.27 -4.22 -4.21
N PHE A 136 -7.03 -5.46 -4.66
CA PHE A 136 -6.22 -6.46 -3.97
C PHE A 136 -5.17 -7.02 -4.93
N SER A 137 -3.90 -6.99 -4.53
CA SER A 137 -2.81 -7.64 -5.25
C SER A 137 -2.33 -8.86 -4.47
N VAL A 138 -2.50 -10.05 -5.05
CA VAL A 138 -2.25 -11.34 -4.40
C VAL A 138 -1.37 -12.23 -5.27
N SER A 139 -0.68 -13.19 -4.63
CA SER A 139 0.06 -14.23 -5.35
C SER A 139 -0.87 -15.00 -6.30
N PRO A 140 -0.43 -15.35 -7.52
CA PRO A 140 -1.21 -16.15 -8.47
C PRO A 140 -1.75 -17.46 -7.87
N GLN A 141 -1.00 -18.08 -6.95
CA GLN A 141 -1.40 -19.32 -6.27
C GLN A 141 -2.66 -19.14 -5.39
N ASN A 142 -2.84 -17.94 -4.83
CA ASN A 142 -3.97 -17.61 -3.96
C ASN A 142 -5.13 -16.94 -4.70
N LEU A 143 -4.93 -16.54 -5.95
CA LEU A 143 -5.85 -15.70 -6.71
C LEU A 143 -7.27 -16.27 -6.78
N LEU A 144 -7.41 -17.56 -7.12
CA LEU A 144 -8.74 -18.18 -7.27
C LEU A 144 -9.48 -18.30 -5.94
N ASN A 145 -8.78 -18.70 -4.87
CA ASN A 145 -9.36 -18.84 -3.54
C ASN A 145 -9.80 -17.49 -2.97
N VAL A 146 -8.96 -16.46 -3.13
CA VAL A 146 -9.29 -15.09 -2.71
C VAL A 146 -10.45 -14.53 -3.53
N LYS A 147 -10.44 -14.70 -4.86
CA LYS A 147 -11.54 -14.25 -5.73
C LYS A 147 -12.86 -14.88 -5.34
N LYS A 148 -12.88 -16.20 -5.10
CA LYS A 148 -14.08 -16.92 -4.65
C LYS A 148 -14.63 -16.31 -3.36
N ALA A 149 -13.79 -16.15 -2.35
CA ALA A 149 -14.21 -15.57 -1.07
C ALA A 149 -14.73 -14.13 -1.18
N LEU A 150 -14.13 -13.31 -2.05
CA LEU A 150 -14.61 -11.95 -2.31
C LEU A 150 -15.98 -11.93 -3.00
N LEU A 151 -16.27 -12.90 -3.88
CA LEU A 151 -17.57 -13.01 -4.56
C LEU A 151 -18.68 -13.54 -3.63
N GLU A 152 -18.32 -14.39 -2.67
CA GLU A 152 -19.24 -14.98 -1.69
C GLU A 152 -19.44 -14.09 -0.45
N ALA A 153 -18.63 -13.04 -0.28
CA ALA A 153 -18.75 -12.12 0.84
C ALA A 153 -19.98 -11.21 0.69
N GLU A 154 -20.80 -11.13 1.73
CA GLU A 154 -21.81 -10.09 1.87
C GLU A 154 -21.09 -8.76 2.20
N THR A 155 -21.25 -7.75 1.33
CA THR A 155 -20.64 -6.41 1.44
C THR A 155 -21.64 -5.32 1.72
#